data_AF-A0A497G8M2-F1
#
_entry.id   AF-A0A497G8M2-F1
#
_cell.length_a   1.000
_cell.length_b   1.000
_cell.length_c   1.000
_cell.angle_alpha   90.00
_cell.angle_beta   90.00
_cell.angle_gamma   90.00
#
_symmetry.space_group_name_H-M   'P 1'
#
loop_
_entity.id
_entity.type
_entity.pdbx_description
1 polymer ?
#
loop_
_entity_poly.entity_id
_entity_poly.type
_entity_poly.pdbx_seq_one_letter_code
_entity_poly.pdbx_strand_id
1 'polypeptide(L)'
;MSWKGVLRKAGIIGTDRSLEFSNQTRFRNNLLTKTTVSTINTTAAVALTSAQLLGELILRDPNGANRADTVPTATLLIAAI
;
A
#
# COMPACT_ATOMS: atom_id res chain seq x y z
N MET A 1 18.97 -25.11 -26.19
CA MET A 1 19.01 -24.61 -24.79
C MET A 1 17.61 -24.71 -24.20
N SER A 2 17.46 -25.25 -23.00
CA SER A 2 16.14 -25.42 -22.37
C SER A 2 15.76 -24.17 -21.56
N TRP A 3 14.55 -23.66 -21.78
CA TRP A 3 14.00 -22.53 -21.03
C TRP A 3 14.03 -22.77 -19.52
N LYS A 4 13.75 -24.02 -19.08
CA LYS A 4 13.88 -24.42 -17.67
C LYS A 4 15.32 -24.27 -17.16
N GLY A 5 16.32 -24.59 -17.99
CA GLY A 5 17.73 -24.42 -17.65
C GLY A 5 18.15 -22.95 -17.54
N VAL A 6 17.61 -22.09 -18.41
CA VAL A 6 17.83 -20.63 -18.37
C VAL A 6 17.26 -20.04 -17.08
N LEU A 7 16.04 -20.41 -16.71
CA LEU A 7 15.39 -19.92 -15.50
C LEU A 7 16.05 -20.44 -14.21
N ARG A 8 16.60 -21.66 -14.22
CA ARG A 8 17.41 -22.19 -13.11
C ARG A 8 18.75 -21.45 -12.98
N LYS A 9 19.43 -21.15 -14.11
CA LYS A 9 20.65 -20.33 -14.10
C LYS A 9 20.39 -18.89 -13.63
N ALA A 10 19.20 -18.36 -13.87
CA ALA A 10 18.78 -17.04 -13.41
C ALA A 10 18.33 -17.02 -11.93
N GLY A 11 18.32 -18.17 -11.23
CA GLY A 11 17.90 -18.25 -9.81
C GLY A 11 16.40 -18.04 -9.58
N ILE A 12 15.59 -18.04 -10.65
CA ILE A 12 14.14 -17.80 -10.59
C ILE A 12 13.40 -19.08 -10.16
N ILE A 13 13.96 -20.25 -10.48
CA ILE A 13 13.38 -21.56 -10.13
C ILE A 13 14.39 -22.33 -9.29
N GLY A 14 14.14 -22.36 -7.98
CA GLY A 14 14.88 -23.15 -7.00
C GLY A 14 14.37 -24.58 -6.91
N THR A 15 15.21 -25.47 -6.41
CA THR A 15 14.80 -26.82 -5.99
C THR A 15 14.30 -26.86 -4.55
N ASP A 16 14.46 -25.74 -3.84
CA ASP A 16 14.10 -25.52 -2.46
C ASP A 16 13.07 -24.38 -2.36
N ARG A 17 12.08 -24.56 -1.48
CA ARG A 17 10.99 -23.59 -1.24
C ARG A 17 11.47 -22.24 -0.68
N SER A 18 12.77 -22.03 -0.52
CA SER A 18 13.35 -20.80 0.07
C SER A 18 13.40 -19.63 -0.93
N LEU A 19 13.49 -19.91 -2.24
CA LEU A 19 13.60 -18.85 -3.26
C LEU A 19 12.30 -18.09 -3.53
N GLU A 20 11.16 -18.58 -3.02
CA GLU A 20 9.84 -17.96 -3.21
C GLU A 20 9.53 -16.89 -2.17
N PHE A 21 10.22 -16.89 -1.02
CA PHE A 21 9.93 -15.94 0.06
C PHE A 21 10.77 -14.67 -0.02
N SER A 22 12.00 -14.73 -0.56
CA SER A 22 12.90 -13.56 -0.58
C SER A 22 12.33 -12.38 -1.38
N ASN A 23 11.72 -12.63 -2.53
CA ASN A 23 11.13 -11.56 -3.34
C ASN A 23 9.82 -11.06 -2.73
N GLN A 24 9.01 -11.94 -2.14
CA GLN A 24 7.75 -11.55 -1.52
C GLN A 24 7.92 -10.70 -0.25
N THR A 25 8.93 -10.98 0.58
CA THR A 25 9.23 -10.15 1.76
C THR A 25 9.76 -8.77 1.36
N ARG A 26 10.46 -8.66 0.23
CA ARG A 26 10.98 -7.40 -0.33
C ARG A 26 9.87 -6.48 -0.84
N PHE A 27 8.84 -7.02 -1.48
CA PHE A 27 7.68 -6.24 -1.88
C PHE A 27 6.90 -5.73 -0.66
N ARG A 28 6.75 -6.55 0.38
CA ARG A 28 5.99 -6.16 1.57
C ARG A 28 6.68 -5.07 2.41
N ASN A 29 8.01 -5.10 2.49
CA ASN A 29 8.75 -4.16 3.33
C ASN A 29 8.89 -2.75 2.75
N ASN A 30 8.60 -2.53 1.46
CA ASN A 30 8.83 -1.25 0.79
C ASN A 30 7.56 -0.47 0.40
N LEU A 31 6.38 -1.08 0.50
CA LEU A 31 5.13 -0.44 0.06
C LEU A 31 4.56 0.56 1.07
N LEU A 32 4.91 0.44 2.35
CA LEU A 32 4.45 1.33 3.43
C LEU A 32 5.56 1.51 4.46
N THR A 33 6.60 2.29 4.13
CA THR A 33 7.79 2.48 4.98
C THR A 33 7.71 3.71 5.88
N LYS A 34 6.65 4.53 5.78
CA LYS A 34 6.52 5.76 6.55
C LYS A 34 5.06 6.09 6.84
N THR A 35 4.65 5.87 8.09
CA THR A 35 3.40 6.39 8.65
C THR A 35 3.44 7.93 8.61
N THR A 36 2.40 8.56 8.06
CA THR A 36 2.29 10.02 7.99
C THR A 36 0.96 10.48 8.60
N VAL A 37 1.06 11.28 9.67
CA VAL A 37 -0.13 11.75 10.38
C VAL A 37 -0.75 12.92 9.62
N SER A 38 -2.03 12.81 9.29
CA SER A 38 -2.80 13.86 8.62
C SER A 38 -3.90 14.40 9.54
N THR A 39 -4.00 15.72 9.69
CA THR A 39 -5.04 16.36 10.52
C THR A 39 -6.07 17.05 9.64
N ILE A 40 -7.35 16.76 9.86
CA ILE A 40 -8.49 17.34 9.12
C ILE A 40 -9.42 18.08 10.09
N ASN A 41 -9.35 19.41 10.07
CA ASN A 41 -10.07 20.32 10.98
C ASN A 41 -11.42 20.83 10.41
N THR A 42 -12.06 20.05 9.53
CA THR A 42 -13.35 20.44 8.95
C THR A 42 -14.47 19.73 9.69
N THR A 43 -15.66 20.32 9.80
CA THR A 43 -16.82 19.68 10.46
C THR A 43 -17.76 18.98 9.47
N ALA A 44 -17.57 19.17 8.16
CA ALA A 44 -18.42 18.64 7.07
C ALA A 44 -17.88 17.35 6.43
N ALA A 45 -18.64 16.64 5.60
CA ALA A 45 -18.14 15.47 4.85
C ALA A 45 -16.88 15.79 4.03
N VAL A 46 -15.91 14.86 3.95
CA VAL A 46 -14.64 15.05 3.22
C VAL A 46 -14.33 13.84 2.36
N ALA A 47 -13.84 14.12 1.14
CA ALA A 47 -13.17 13.13 0.31
C ALA A 47 -11.69 13.05 0.72
N LEU A 48 -11.27 11.89 1.19
CA LEU A 48 -9.89 11.67 1.60
C LEU A 48 -9.01 11.52 0.37
N THR A 49 -7.80 12.09 0.42
CA THR A 49 -6.81 11.88 -0.63
C THR A 49 -6.14 10.52 -0.48
N SER A 50 -5.64 9.95 -1.58
CA SER A 50 -4.91 8.68 -1.55
C SER A 50 -3.71 8.74 -0.60
N ALA A 51 -3.01 9.88 -0.57
CA ALA A 51 -1.86 10.10 0.31
C ALA A 51 -2.24 10.07 1.80
N GLN A 52 -3.38 10.65 2.18
CA GLN A 52 -3.86 10.62 3.56
C GLN A 52 -4.26 9.21 4.00
N LEU A 53 -4.82 8.41 3.07
CA LEU A 53 -5.20 7.02 3.34
C LEU A 53 -3.97 6.11 3.47
N LEU A 54 -2.93 6.34 2.67
CA LEU A 54 -1.65 5.61 2.78
C LEU A 54 -0.81 6.08 3.98
N GLY A 55 -1.13 7.23 4.57
CA GLY A 55 -0.50 7.75 5.79
C GLY A 55 -0.89 7.02 7.09
N GLU A 56 -1.84 6.08 7.02
CA GLU A 56 -2.34 5.20 8.10
C GLU A 56 -3.09 5.90 9.26
N LEU A 57 -2.72 7.12 9.66
CA LEU A 57 -3.37 7.86 10.76
C LEU A 57 -3.93 9.20 10.32
N ILE A 58 -5.25 9.35 10.45
CA ILE A 58 -5.96 10.60 10.19
C ILE A 58 -6.60 11.08 11.50
N LEU A 59 -6.12 12.22 12.02
CA LEU A 59 -6.68 12.92 13.17
C LEU A 59 -7.84 13.82 12.73
N ARG A 60 -8.96 13.69 13.40
CA ARG A 60 -10.24 14.29 13.00
C ARG A 60 -10.74 15.27 14.05
N ASP A 61 -11.36 16.35 13.58
CA ASP A 61 -12.13 17.25 14.45
C ASP A 61 -13.25 16.47 15.17
N PRO A 62 -13.28 16.47 16.52
CA PRO A 62 -14.27 15.76 17.32
C PRO A 62 -15.69 16.37 17.26
N ASN A 63 -15.86 17.59 16.77
CA ASN A 63 -17.16 18.29 16.77
C ASN A 63 -18.10 17.91 15.61
N GLY A 64 -17.73 16.92 14.79
CA GLY A 64 -18.49 16.53 13.59
C GLY A 64 -19.55 15.46 13.83
N ALA A 65 -20.74 15.84 14.29
CA ALA A 65 -21.91 14.95 14.30
C ALA A 65 -22.40 14.72 12.85
N ASN A 66 -22.33 13.48 12.34
CA ASN A 66 -22.77 13.06 10.99
C ASN A 66 -21.79 13.37 9.83
N ARG A 67 -20.51 13.02 9.98
CA ARG A 67 -19.55 13.08 8.87
C ARG A 67 -19.53 11.78 8.07
N ALA A 68 -19.57 11.92 6.75
CA ALA A 68 -19.27 10.85 5.81
C ALA A 68 -17.87 11.07 5.23
N ASP A 69 -17.02 10.06 5.37
CA ASP A 69 -15.71 10.03 4.74
C ASP A 69 -15.77 9.18 3.51
N THR A 70 -15.49 9.80 2.38
CA THR A 70 -15.51 9.12 1.09
C THR A 70 -14.10 8.82 0.66
N VAL A 71 -13.88 7.59 0.21
CA VAL A 71 -12.62 7.16 -0.36
C VAL A 71 -12.54 7.58 -1.84
N PRO A 72 -11.34 7.93 -2.34
CA PRO A 72 -11.16 8.20 -3.75
C PRO A 72 -11.33 6.92 -4.57
N THR A 73 -11.40 7.04 -5.88
CA THR A 73 -11.59 5.86 -6.75
C THR A 73 -10.47 4.84 -6.53
N ALA A 74 -10.79 3.55 -6.67
CA ALA A 74 -9.81 2.47 -6.48
C ALA A 74 -8.56 2.66 -7.35
N THR A 75 -8.71 3.22 -8.56
CA THR A 75 -7.60 3.55 -9.45
C THR A 75 -6.65 4.58 -8.84
N LEU A 76 -7.17 5.62 -8.17
CA LEU A 76 -6.37 6.64 -7.49
C LEU A 76 -5.68 6.11 -6.24
N LEU A 77 -6.20 5.05 -5.62
CA LEU A 77 -5.56 4.37 -4.49
C LEU A 77 -4.40 3.48 -4.96
N ILE A 78 -4.61 2.71 -6.02
CA ILE A 78 -3.59 1.84 -6.60
C ILE A 78 -2.46 2.68 -7.20
N ALA A 79 -2.77 3.80 -7.86
CA ALA A 79 -1.74 4.70 -8.41
C ALA A 79 -0.85 5.36 -7.34
N ALA A 80 -1.23 5.29 -6.06
CA ALA A 80 -0.49 5.87 -4.96
C ALA A 80 0.40 4.84 -4.22
N ILE A 81 0.33 3.55 -4.57
CA ILE A 81 1.10 2.42 -4.03
C ILE A 81 2.15 1.99 -5.06
#